data_AF-A0A527GWV0-F1
#
_entry.id   AF-A0A527GWV0-F1
#
_cell.length_a   1.000
_cell.length_b   1.000
_cell.length_c   1.000
_cell.angle_alpha   90.00
_cell.angle_beta   90.00
_cell.angle_gamma   90.00
#
_symmetry.space_group_name_H-M   'P 1'
#
loop_
_entity.id
_entity.type
_entity.pdbx_description
1 polymer ?
#
loop_
_entity_poly.entity_id
_entity_poly.type
_entity_poly.pdbx_seq_one_letter_code
_entity_poly.pdbx_strand_id
1 'polypeptide(L)'
;MIGLLLLAGGHPSTGFAQDALQPYQLVRSLQLIQDRIAAGDHAALPMQAKLLEMADARLRAANAEDYKDPKNFRALLVYGMSGGNPVTVEAATSRATTDPQSLAIAKGVIDYLNGRPGEAIEALRPIDPMTLPPDLGAFLALVKGSLLAGDQPATALG
;
A
#
# COMPACT_ATOMS: atom_id res chain seq x y z
N MET A 1 6.94 33.26 58.36
CA MET A 1 6.14 32.02 58.34
C MET A 1 5.32 32.03 57.06
N ILE A 2 5.63 31.13 56.11
CA ILE A 2 4.73 30.42 55.16
C ILE A 2 3.77 31.28 54.30
N GLY A 3 3.70 31.20 52.97
CA GLY A 3 4.17 30.15 52.08
C GLY A 3 3.87 30.41 50.60
N LEU A 4 4.52 29.57 49.82
CA LEU A 4 4.52 29.35 48.39
C LEU A 4 3.13 28.95 47.83
N LEU A 5 2.76 29.46 46.65
CA LEU A 5 1.85 28.75 45.75
C LEU A 5 2.24 28.98 44.29
N LEU A 6 3.12 28.09 43.79
CA LEU A 6 3.39 27.93 42.36
C LEU A 6 2.24 27.14 41.74
N LEU A 7 1.37 27.81 40.99
CA LEU A 7 0.45 27.17 40.05
C LEU A 7 1.24 26.78 38.79
N ALA A 8 1.98 25.68 38.87
CA ALA A 8 2.44 24.99 37.67
C ALA A 8 1.24 24.24 37.10
N GLY A 9 0.59 24.84 36.10
CA GLY A 9 -0.40 24.17 35.27
C GLY A 9 0.24 22.93 34.65
N GLY A 10 -0.13 21.77 35.18
CA GLY A 10 0.10 20.49 34.54
C GLY A 10 -0.56 20.54 33.18
N HIS A 11 0.24 20.76 32.14
CA HIS A 11 -0.20 20.45 30.80
C HIS A 11 -0.48 18.95 30.82
N PRO A 12 -1.67 18.48 30.44
CA PRO A 12 -1.82 17.07 30.14
C PRO A 12 -0.80 16.79 29.05
N SER A 13 0.29 16.12 29.42
CA SER A 13 1.10 15.37 28.48
C SER A 13 0.09 14.57 27.71
N THR A 14 -0.10 14.88 26.43
CA THR A 14 -0.81 14.03 25.48
C THR A 14 -0.09 12.70 25.53
N GLY A 15 -0.52 11.85 26.46
CA GLY A 15 -0.02 10.51 26.63
C GLY A 15 -0.16 9.87 25.27
N PHE A 16 0.95 9.34 24.77
CA PHE A 16 1.05 8.54 23.57
C PHE A 16 -0.31 7.93 23.26
N ALA A 17 -1.05 8.55 22.32
CA ALA A 17 -2.03 7.79 21.58
C ALA A 17 -1.25 6.54 21.18
N GLN A 18 -1.76 5.36 21.51
CA GLN A 18 -1.14 4.12 21.06
C GLN A 18 -0.97 4.30 19.56
N ASP A 19 0.24 4.63 19.09
CA ASP A 19 0.44 5.17 17.75
C ASP A 19 0.15 4.00 16.81
N ALA A 20 -1.10 3.94 16.38
CA ALA A 20 -1.57 2.88 15.53
C ALA A 20 -0.69 2.92 14.29
N LEU A 21 -0.09 1.78 13.96
CA LEU A 21 0.88 1.66 12.88
C LEU A 21 0.39 2.42 11.64
N GLN A 22 1.27 3.23 11.06
CA GLN A 22 1.02 3.89 9.79
C GLN A 22 0.83 2.84 8.69
N PRO A 23 0.05 3.13 7.63
CA PRO A 23 -0.21 2.19 6.56
C PRO A 23 1.06 1.56 5.98
N TYR A 24 2.10 2.35 5.77
CA TYR A 24 3.37 1.85 5.24
C TYR A 24 4.07 0.85 6.16
N GLN A 25 3.91 0.96 7.48
CA GLN A 25 4.54 0.05 8.44
C GLN A 25 3.90 -1.34 8.36
N LEU A 26 2.56 -1.41 8.26
CA LEU A 26 1.84 -2.67 8.11
C LEU A 26 2.15 -3.37 6.78
N VAL A 27 2.19 -2.62 5.69
CA VAL A 27 2.54 -3.17 4.38
C VAL A 27 4.00 -3.64 4.35
N ARG A 28 4.92 -2.94 5.03
CA ARG A 28 6.30 -3.40 5.15
C ARG A 28 6.41 -4.70 5.95
N SER A 29 5.65 -4.85 7.03
CA SER A 29 5.56 -6.10 7.78
C SER A 29 4.99 -7.24 6.91
N LEU A 30 3.97 -6.96 6.09
CA LEU A 30 3.40 -7.93 5.16
C LEU A 30 4.46 -8.44 4.17
N GLN A 31 5.25 -7.55 3.59
CA GLN A 31 6.34 -7.92 2.67
C GLN A 31 7.36 -8.85 3.33
N LEU A 32 7.80 -8.56 4.56
CA LEU A 32 8.74 -9.42 5.29
C LEU A 32 8.20 -10.83 5.53
N ILE A 33 6.88 -10.95 5.73
CA ILE A 33 6.23 -12.25 5.86
C ILE A 33 6.11 -12.96 4.52
N GLN A 34 5.82 -12.24 3.43
CA GLN A 34 5.82 -12.79 2.08
C GLN A 34 7.21 -13.32 1.68
N ASP A 35 8.29 -12.61 2.03
CA ASP A 35 9.67 -13.04 1.79
C ASP A 35 9.99 -14.35 2.52
N ARG A 36 9.53 -14.51 3.77
CA ARG A 36 9.68 -15.76 4.52
C ARG A 36 8.92 -16.92 3.88
N ILE A 37 7.69 -16.68 3.44
CA ILE A 37 6.88 -17.69 2.73
C ILE A 37 7.57 -18.10 1.43
N ALA A 38 8.10 -17.15 0.67
CA ALA A 38 8.88 -17.42 -0.54
C ALA A 38 10.15 -18.23 -0.26
N ALA A 39 10.75 -18.06 0.93
CA ALA A 39 11.87 -18.86 1.41
C ALA A 39 11.47 -20.25 1.97
N GLY A 40 10.19 -20.62 1.92
CA GLY A 40 9.69 -21.94 2.32
C GLY A 40 9.08 -22.01 3.73
N ASP A 41 8.99 -20.88 4.45
CA ASP A 41 8.35 -20.82 5.77
C ASP A 41 6.82 -20.71 5.63
N HIS A 42 6.19 -21.82 5.25
CA HIS A 42 4.73 -21.91 5.10
C HIS A 42 3.97 -21.72 6.42
N ALA A 43 4.64 -21.87 7.58
CA ALA A 43 4.03 -21.59 8.88
C ALA A 43 3.71 -20.09 9.09
N ALA A 44 4.25 -19.21 8.24
CA ALA A 44 3.97 -17.78 8.28
C ALA A 44 2.67 -17.37 7.55
N LEU A 45 1.98 -18.29 6.87
CA LEU A 45 0.70 -18.01 6.16
C LEU A 45 -0.39 -17.37 7.04
N PRO A 46 -0.66 -17.83 8.29
CA PRO A 46 -1.64 -17.17 9.16
C PRO A 46 -1.26 -15.71 9.49
N MET A 47 0.05 -15.44 9.63
CA MET A 47 0.55 -14.09 9.90
C MET A 47 0.38 -13.18 8.67
N GLN A 48 0.58 -13.71 7.46
CA GLN A 48 0.31 -12.98 6.21
C GLN A 48 -1.16 -12.55 6.15
N ALA A 49 -2.09 -13.48 6.38
CA ALA A 49 -3.52 -13.20 6.36
C ALA A 49 -3.88 -12.11 7.39
N LYS A 50 -3.30 -12.20 8.60
CA LYS A 50 -3.56 -11.20 9.65
C LYS A 50 -3.02 -9.82 9.29
N LEU A 51 -1.82 -9.75 8.73
CA LEU A 51 -1.22 -8.48 8.29
C LEU A 51 -2.01 -7.85 7.15
N LEU A 52 -2.55 -8.67 6.22
CA LEU A 52 -3.40 -8.18 5.14
C LEU A 52 -4.71 -7.58 5.69
N GLU A 53 -5.34 -8.23 6.66
CA GLU A 53 -6.53 -7.73 7.37
C GLU A 53 -6.25 -6.40 8.09
N MET A 54 -5.13 -6.32 8.82
CA MET A 54 -4.74 -5.10 9.54
C MET A 54 -4.42 -3.96 8.58
N ALA A 55 -3.71 -4.25 7.47
CA ALA A 55 -3.43 -3.29 6.43
C ALA A 55 -4.71 -2.78 5.77
N ASP A 56 -5.67 -3.66 5.44
CA ASP A 56 -6.97 -3.28 4.89
C ASP A 56 -7.70 -2.29 5.81
N ALA A 57 -7.83 -2.62 7.09
CA ALA A 57 -8.50 -1.77 8.06
C ALA A 57 -7.81 -0.41 8.20
N ARG A 58 -6.48 -0.38 8.29
CA ARG A 58 -5.71 0.87 8.44
C ARG A 58 -5.75 1.73 7.18
N LEU A 59 -5.65 1.11 6.01
CA LEU A 59 -5.75 1.80 4.72
C LEU A 59 -7.16 2.32 4.50
N ARG A 60 -8.21 1.61 4.92
CA ARG A 60 -9.60 2.09 4.83
C ARG A 60 -9.88 3.26 5.76
N ALA A 61 -9.30 3.25 6.95
CA ALA A 61 -9.46 4.32 7.94
C ALA A 61 -8.61 5.57 7.65
N ALA A 62 -7.57 5.46 6.82
CA ALA A 62 -6.65 6.56 6.53
C ALA A 62 -7.38 7.74 5.83
N ASN A 63 -7.13 8.97 6.25
CA ASN A 63 -7.75 10.15 5.64
C ASN A 63 -6.85 10.80 4.57
N ALA A 64 -7.30 11.89 3.95
CA ALA A 64 -6.52 12.60 2.92
C ALA A 64 -5.16 13.12 3.41
N GLU A 65 -5.07 13.52 4.70
CA GLU A 65 -3.83 14.01 5.31
C GLU A 65 -2.79 12.89 5.48
N ASP A 66 -3.22 11.67 5.85
CA ASP A 66 -2.34 10.50 5.92
C ASP A 66 -1.64 10.24 4.58
N TYR A 67 -2.32 10.49 3.45
CA TYR A 67 -1.79 10.27 2.11
C TYR A 67 -0.88 11.39 1.57
N LYS A 68 -0.72 12.50 2.32
CA LYS A 68 0.33 13.48 2.02
C LYS A 68 1.72 12.92 2.26
N ASP A 69 1.87 11.92 3.14
CA ASP A 69 3.10 11.13 3.20
C ASP A 69 3.12 10.17 1.99
N PRO A 70 4.04 10.34 1.03
CA PRO A 70 4.09 9.49 -0.16
C PRO A 70 4.34 8.02 0.17
N LYS A 71 4.88 7.69 1.35
CA LYS A 71 5.02 6.29 1.79
C LYS A 71 3.67 5.62 2.00
N ASN A 72 2.66 6.35 2.50
CA ASN A 72 1.33 5.81 2.75
C ASN A 72 0.57 5.55 1.46
N PHE A 73 0.68 6.45 0.47
CA PHE A 73 0.07 6.21 -0.83
C PHE A 73 0.78 5.08 -1.58
N ARG A 74 2.12 5.02 -1.52
CA ARG A 74 2.87 3.87 -2.06
C ARG A 74 2.47 2.55 -1.42
N ALA A 75 2.28 2.54 -0.10
CA ALA A 75 1.84 1.36 0.63
C ALA A 75 0.44 0.90 0.17
N LEU A 76 -0.47 1.81 -0.14
CA LEU A 76 -1.79 1.49 -0.72
C LEU A 76 -1.65 0.76 -2.05
N LEU A 77 -0.76 1.22 -2.93
CA LEU A 77 -0.52 0.60 -4.24
C LEU A 77 0.10 -0.79 -4.09
N VAL A 78 1.13 -0.92 -3.26
CA VAL A 78 1.78 -2.21 -2.96
C VAL A 78 0.80 -3.18 -2.33
N TYR A 79 -0.02 -2.73 -1.38
CA TYR A 79 -1.08 -3.54 -0.78
C TYR A 79 -2.02 -4.11 -1.84
N GLY A 80 -2.50 -3.26 -2.77
CA GLY A 80 -3.34 -3.70 -3.87
C GLY A 80 -2.67 -4.80 -4.71
N MET A 81 -1.45 -4.54 -5.19
CA MET A 81 -0.70 -5.49 -6.03
C MET A 81 -0.31 -6.79 -5.30
N SER A 82 -0.23 -6.76 -3.97
CA SER A 82 0.01 -7.94 -3.11
C SER A 82 -1.22 -8.82 -2.89
N GLY A 83 -2.36 -8.53 -3.54
CA GLY A 83 -3.61 -9.26 -3.35
C GLY A 83 -4.54 -8.62 -2.31
N GLY A 84 -4.38 -7.33 -2.06
CA GLY A 84 -5.26 -6.55 -1.20
C GLY A 84 -6.68 -6.37 -1.78
N ASN A 85 -7.57 -5.84 -0.95
CA ASN A 85 -8.96 -5.60 -1.31
C ASN A 85 -9.09 -4.45 -2.32
N PRO A 86 -9.61 -4.69 -3.55
CA PRO A 86 -9.76 -3.64 -4.56
C PRO A 86 -10.65 -2.48 -4.10
N VAL A 87 -11.70 -2.77 -3.32
CA VAL A 87 -12.63 -1.75 -2.80
C VAL A 87 -11.89 -0.78 -1.87
N THR A 88 -10.95 -1.28 -1.08
CA THR A 88 -10.11 -0.43 -0.22
C THR A 88 -9.16 0.42 -1.05
N VAL A 89 -8.56 -0.13 -2.10
CA VAL A 89 -7.67 0.61 -3.01
C VAL A 89 -8.41 1.75 -3.71
N GLU A 90 -9.58 1.47 -4.26
CA GLU A 90 -10.43 2.47 -4.91
C GLU A 90 -10.86 3.57 -3.95
N ALA A 91 -11.47 3.20 -2.81
CA ALA A 91 -12.00 4.15 -1.84
C ALA A 91 -10.91 5.00 -1.18
N ALA A 92 -9.69 4.47 -1.04
CA ALA A 92 -8.55 5.23 -0.53
C ALA A 92 -7.94 6.14 -1.59
N THR A 93 -7.85 5.68 -2.83
CA THR A 93 -7.36 6.51 -3.93
C THR A 93 -8.30 7.70 -4.18
N SER A 94 -9.62 7.51 -4.13
CA SER A 94 -10.60 8.56 -4.42
C SER A 94 -10.58 9.74 -3.43
N ARG A 95 -10.01 9.54 -2.23
CA ARG A 95 -9.91 10.55 -1.18
C ARG A 95 -8.49 11.05 -0.95
N ALA A 96 -7.49 10.40 -1.55
CA ALA A 96 -6.10 10.77 -1.38
C ALA A 96 -5.76 12.04 -2.16
N THR A 97 -4.92 12.88 -1.58
CA THR A 97 -4.27 13.99 -2.29
C THR A 97 -2.82 13.59 -2.56
N THR A 98 -2.52 13.26 -3.81
CA THR A 98 -1.17 12.81 -4.24
C THR A 98 -0.84 13.33 -5.64
N ASP A 99 0.36 13.05 -6.13
CA ASP A 99 0.83 13.53 -7.42
C ASP A 99 0.14 12.80 -8.60
N PRO A 100 0.11 13.40 -9.81
CA PRO A 100 -0.55 12.81 -10.97
C PRO A 100 0.02 11.44 -11.40
N GLN A 101 1.32 11.20 -11.22
CA GLN A 101 1.93 9.92 -11.58
C GLN A 101 1.45 8.82 -10.63
N SER A 102 1.38 9.10 -9.33
CA SER A 102 0.81 8.19 -8.33
C SER A 102 -0.65 7.86 -8.64
N LEU A 103 -1.47 8.84 -9.05
CA LEU A 103 -2.85 8.59 -9.46
C LEU A 103 -2.96 7.74 -10.74
N ALA A 104 -2.07 7.95 -11.71
CA ALA A 104 -2.04 7.13 -12.93
C ALA A 104 -1.69 5.66 -12.62
N ILE A 105 -0.72 5.43 -11.73
CA ILE A 105 -0.39 4.08 -11.24
C ILE A 105 -1.58 3.48 -10.50
N ALA A 106 -2.24 4.24 -9.62
CA ALA A 106 -3.41 3.79 -8.89
C ALA A 106 -4.53 3.34 -9.83
N LYS A 107 -4.83 4.13 -10.87
CA LYS A 107 -5.81 3.76 -11.90
C LYS A 107 -5.46 2.40 -12.53
N GLY A 108 -4.23 2.23 -12.98
CA GLY A 108 -3.80 0.99 -13.61
C GLY A 108 -3.83 -0.22 -12.67
N VAL A 109 -3.46 -0.05 -11.40
CA VAL A 109 -3.59 -1.07 -10.36
C VAL A 109 -5.05 -1.43 -10.12
N ILE A 110 -5.94 -0.44 -10.03
CA ILE A 110 -7.38 -0.65 -9.86
C ILE A 110 -7.97 -1.42 -11.05
N ASP A 111 -7.59 -1.08 -12.28
CA ASP A 111 -8.02 -1.80 -13.48
C ASP A 111 -7.52 -3.25 -13.48
N TYR A 112 -6.26 -3.47 -13.11
CA TYR A 112 -5.70 -4.81 -12.94
C TYR A 112 -6.50 -5.65 -11.93
N LEU A 113 -6.76 -5.10 -10.74
CA LEU A 113 -7.49 -5.82 -9.68
C LEU A 113 -8.95 -6.12 -10.04
N ASN A 114 -9.55 -5.31 -10.91
CA ASN A 114 -10.91 -5.52 -11.38
C ASN A 114 -11.01 -6.41 -12.63
N GLY A 115 -9.91 -7.04 -13.07
CA GLY A 115 -9.92 -7.90 -14.25
C GLY A 115 -10.14 -7.13 -15.55
N ARG A 116 -9.66 -5.88 -15.63
CA ARG A 116 -9.67 -5.02 -16.83
C ARG A 116 -8.25 -4.88 -17.40
N PRO A 117 -7.69 -5.94 -18.02
CA PRO A 117 -6.28 -5.98 -18.40
C PRO A 117 -5.93 -4.96 -19.50
N GLY A 118 -6.81 -4.70 -20.47
CA GLY A 118 -6.55 -3.73 -21.53
C GLY A 118 -6.41 -2.31 -20.98
N GLU A 119 -7.32 -1.91 -20.10
CA GLU A 119 -7.30 -0.61 -19.43
C GLU A 119 -6.09 -0.46 -18.48
N ALA A 120 -5.73 -1.56 -17.79
CA ALA A 120 -4.54 -1.61 -16.95
C ALA A 120 -3.26 -1.45 -17.78
N ILE A 121 -3.15 -2.14 -18.92
CA ILE A 121 -2.02 -2.03 -19.85
C ILE A 121 -1.91 -0.59 -20.34
N GLU A 122 -3.00 0.01 -20.83
CA GLU A 122 -2.99 1.39 -21.33
C GLU A 122 -2.58 2.40 -20.26
N ALA A 123 -3.09 2.26 -19.04
CA ALA A 123 -2.75 3.14 -17.92
C ALA A 123 -1.29 2.98 -17.45
N LEU A 124 -0.76 1.76 -17.42
CA LEU A 124 0.57 1.47 -16.87
C LEU A 124 1.69 1.49 -17.91
N ARG A 125 1.37 1.45 -19.21
CA ARG A 125 2.32 1.51 -20.32
C ARG A 125 3.35 2.64 -20.20
N PRO A 126 2.97 3.91 -19.96
CA PRO A 126 3.93 5.02 -19.92
C PRO A 126 4.79 5.05 -18.64
N ILE A 127 4.48 4.24 -17.63
CA ILE A 127 5.19 4.24 -16.35
C ILE A 127 6.39 3.31 -16.44
N ASP A 128 7.59 3.85 -16.29
CA ASP A 128 8.81 3.06 -16.12
C ASP A 128 8.96 2.63 -14.64
N PRO A 129 8.89 1.32 -14.32
CA PRO A 129 9.08 0.86 -12.94
C PRO A 129 10.46 1.21 -12.36
N MET A 130 11.48 1.40 -13.19
CA MET A 130 12.85 1.68 -12.75
C MET A 130 13.04 3.12 -12.26
N THR A 131 12.12 4.03 -12.58
CA THR A 131 12.12 5.41 -12.06
C THR A 131 11.37 5.54 -10.75
N LEU A 132 10.74 4.47 -10.25
CA LEU A 132 9.97 4.45 -9.01
C LEU A 132 10.82 4.02 -7.82
N PRO A 133 10.40 4.34 -6.58
CA PRO A 133 10.97 3.70 -5.39
C PRO A 133 11.01 2.18 -5.54
N PRO A 134 12.11 1.49 -5.16
CA PRO A 134 12.30 0.07 -5.47
C PRO A 134 11.17 -0.85 -4.98
N ASP A 135 10.60 -0.53 -3.82
CA ASP A 135 9.47 -1.25 -3.21
C ASP A 135 8.17 -1.11 -4.00
N LEU A 136 7.98 -0.05 -4.78
CA LEU A 136 6.85 0.09 -5.71
C LEU A 136 7.19 -0.46 -7.09
N GLY A 137 8.38 -0.14 -7.60
CA GLY A 137 8.84 -0.53 -8.93
C GLY A 137 8.84 -2.04 -9.12
N ALA A 138 9.30 -2.80 -8.12
CA ALA A 138 9.30 -4.26 -8.18
C ALA A 138 7.88 -4.84 -8.36
N PHE A 139 6.91 -4.38 -7.56
CA PHE A 139 5.51 -4.84 -7.68
C PHE A 139 4.87 -4.40 -8.99
N LEU A 140 5.13 -3.16 -9.43
CA LEU A 140 4.59 -2.68 -10.69
C LEU A 140 5.15 -3.48 -11.88
N ALA A 141 6.44 -3.82 -11.86
CA ALA A 141 7.06 -4.65 -12.89
C ALA A 141 6.41 -6.04 -12.94
N LEU A 142 6.12 -6.65 -11.78
CA LEU A 142 5.41 -7.94 -11.71
C LEU A 142 3.99 -7.84 -12.29
N VAL A 143 3.24 -6.80 -11.96
CA VAL A 143 1.89 -6.57 -12.53
C VAL A 143 1.96 -6.39 -14.04
N LYS A 144 2.88 -5.56 -14.54
CA LYS A 144 3.07 -5.38 -15.99
C LYS A 144 3.47 -6.69 -16.68
N GLY A 145 4.34 -7.50 -16.08
CA GLY A 145 4.72 -8.81 -16.60
C GLY A 145 3.54 -9.79 -16.66
N SER A 146 2.71 -9.82 -15.60
CA SER A 146 1.49 -10.64 -15.54
C SER A 146 0.48 -10.26 -16.63
N LEU A 147 0.25 -8.95 -16.81
CA LEU A 147 -0.65 -8.43 -17.84
C LEU A 147 -0.20 -8.81 -19.26
N LEU A 148 1.10 -8.66 -19.56
CA LEU A 148 1.65 -8.99 -20.88
C LEU A 148 1.61 -10.49 -21.18
N ALA A 149 1.85 -11.34 -20.17
CA ALA A 149 1.75 -12.79 -20.32
C ALA A 149 0.30 -13.23 -20.60
N GLY A 150 -0.69 -12.56 -20.00
CA GLY A 150 -2.11 -12.82 -20.22
C GLY A 150 -2.65 -12.30 -21.57
N ASP A 151 -2.10 -11.20 -22.07
CA ASP A 151 -2.49 -10.57 -23.35
C ASP A 151 -1.88 -11.26 -24.59
N GLN A 152 -0.84 -12.09 -24.40
CA GLN A 152 -0.17 -12.83 -25.47
C GLN A 152 -0.24 -14.37 -25.33
N PRO A 153 -1.43 -15.00 -25.34
CA PRO A 153 -1.51 -16.46 -25.31
C PRO A 153 -0.95 -17.12 -26.60
N ALA A 154 -0.76 -16.36 -27.69
CA ALA A 154 -0.38 -16.89 -29.00
C ALA A 154 1.13 -16.85 -29.36
N THR A 155 1.99 -16.27 -28.52
CA THR A 155 3.45 -16.23 -28.78
C THR A 155 4.22 -17.34 -28.04
N ALA A 156 3.55 -18.16 -27.22
CA ALA A 156 4.18 -19.23 -26.42
C ALA A 156 4.40 -20.56 -27.18
N LEU A 157 3.99 -20.64 -28.45
CA LEU A 157 4.12 -21.84 -29.30
C LEU A 157 4.74 -21.51 -30.67
N GLY A 158 5.67 -20.54 -30.72
CA GLY A 158 6.47 -20.23 -31.90
C GLY A 158 7.85 -20.84 -31.84
#